data_AF-A0A969GA79-F1
#
_entry.id   AF-A0A969GA79-F1
#
_cell.length_a   1.000
_cell.length_b   1.000
_cell.length_c   1.000
_cell.angle_alpha   90.00
_cell.angle_beta   90.00
_cell.angle_gamma   90.00
#
_symmetry.space_group_name_H-M   'P 1'
#
loop_
_entity.id
_entity.type
_entity.pdbx_description
1 polymer ?
#
loop_
_entity_poly.entity_id
_entity_poly.type
_entity_poly.pdbx_seq_one_letter_code
_entity_poly.pdbx_strand_id
1 'polypeptide(L)'
;MFSMVKFAPLLMGYFLFAPAAIALPPPEDVPEEILRSQIILEGRSPIDGKPLSAKDYAQLEQELREGKYPPEVSDEIKHIFFLLNLFNFIRIVTPL
;
A
#
# COMPACT_ATOMS: atom_id res chain seq x y z
N MET A 1 38.62 27.05 22.39
CA MET A 1 37.77 25.84 22.48
C MET A 1 36.65 25.99 23.52
N PHE A 2 35.98 27.15 23.62
CA PHE A 2 35.06 27.48 24.74
C PHE A 2 33.79 28.26 24.31
N SER A 3 33.18 27.91 23.17
CA SER A 3 31.93 28.58 22.72
C SER A 3 30.75 27.64 22.45
N MET A 4 30.86 26.34 22.71
CA MET A 4 29.79 25.38 22.37
C MET A 4 28.95 24.95 23.60
N VAL A 5 29.46 25.16 24.81
CA VAL A 5 28.79 24.71 26.07
C VAL A 5 27.63 25.64 26.47
N LYS A 6 27.61 26.90 26.01
CA LYS A 6 26.58 27.89 26.40
C LYS A 6 25.20 27.63 25.78
N PHE A 7 25.12 26.83 24.71
CA PHE A 7 23.85 26.49 24.05
C PHE A 7 23.26 25.16 24.53
N ALA A 8 24.05 24.34 25.25
CA ALA A 8 23.59 23.07 25.82
C ALA A 8 22.39 23.20 26.79
N PRO A 9 22.31 24.18 27.70
CA PRO A 9 21.16 24.31 28.59
C PRO A 9 19.89 24.77 27.86
N LEU A 10 20.03 25.49 26.74
CA LEU A 10 18.90 25.94 25.92
C LEU A 10 18.25 24.78 25.17
N LEU A 11 19.06 23.85 24.65
CA LEU A 11 18.59 22.62 24.00
C LEU A 11 17.96 21.63 25.00
N MET A 12 18.52 21.54 26.21
CA MET A 12 18.00 20.68 27.28
C MET A 12 16.61 21.12 27.77
N GLY A 13 16.37 22.43 27.86
CA GLY A 13 15.07 22.98 28.26
C GLY A 13 13.95 22.72 27.25
N TYR A 14 14.27 22.71 25.95
CA TYR A 14 13.29 22.44 24.89
C TYR A 14 12.76 20.99 24.93
N PHE A 15 13.61 20.03 25.28
CA PHE A 15 13.21 18.62 25.41
C PHE A 15 12.35 18.35 26.66
N LEU A 16 12.57 19.10 27.75
CA LEU A 16 11.82 18.93 29.00
C LEU A 16 10.41 19.56 28.98
N PHE A 17 10.17 20.49 28.05
CA PHE A 17 8.88 21.21 27.93
C PHE A 17 8.06 20.79 26.70
N ALA A 18 8.47 19.74 25.99
CA ALA A 18 7.72 19.21 24.86
C ALA A 18 6.37 18.65 25.38
N PRO A 19 5.23 19.21 24.97
CA PRO A 19 3.93 18.67 25.36
C PRO A 19 3.79 17.26 24.79
N ALA A 20 3.40 16.30 25.63
CA ALA A 20 3.04 14.96 25.19
C ALA A 20 1.84 15.09 24.24
N ALA A 21 2.06 14.82 22.95
CA ALA A 21 1.00 14.82 21.95
C ALA A 21 0.07 13.62 22.19
N ILE A 22 -0.95 13.81 23.03
CA ILE A 22 -2.07 12.89 23.15
C ILE A 22 -3.06 13.26 22.05
N ALA A 23 -2.83 12.75 20.85
CA ALA A 23 -3.74 12.91 19.73
C ALA A 23 -4.72 11.74 19.73
N LEU A 24 -5.78 11.84 20.55
CA LEU A 24 -6.98 11.05 20.31
C LEU A 24 -7.64 11.59 19.02
N PRO A 25 -8.06 10.72 18.09
CA PRO A 25 -8.82 11.15 16.92
C PRO A 25 -10.11 11.86 17.37
N PRO A 26 -10.62 12.82 16.57
CA PRO A 26 -11.87 13.51 16.87
C PRO A 26 -13.00 12.51 17.13
N PRO A 27 -13.94 12.81 18.06
CA PRO A 27 -15.02 11.88 18.43
C PRO A 27 -16.00 11.59 17.28
N GLU A 28 -15.98 12.40 16.22
CA GLU A 28 -16.73 12.17 14.99
C GLU A 28 -16.09 11.09 14.09
N ASP A 29 -14.80 10.79 14.27
CA ASP A 29 -14.12 9.75 13.51
C ASP A 29 -14.51 8.36 14.02
N VAL A 30 -14.88 7.48 13.09
CA VAL A 30 -15.20 6.10 13.41
C VAL A 30 -13.93 5.40 13.90
N PRO A 31 -13.94 4.75 15.08
CA PRO A 31 -12.81 3.98 15.56
C PRO A 31 -12.39 2.89 14.58
N GLU A 32 -11.09 2.70 14.46
CA GLU A 32 -10.46 1.71 13.58
C GLU A 32 -10.94 0.28 13.89
N GLU A 33 -11.23 -0.03 15.15
CA GLU A 33 -11.76 -1.31 15.59
C GLU A 33 -13.14 -1.60 14.99
N ILE A 34 -13.96 -0.56 14.82
CA ILE A 34 -15.27 -0.67 14.19
C ILE A 34 -15.09 -0.85 12.68
N LEU A 35 -14.21 -0.07 12.04
CA LEU A 35 -13.90 -0.20 10.60
C LEU A 35 -13.42 -1.61 10.23
N ARG A 36 -12.56 -2.22 11.06
CA ARG A 36 -12.06 -3.59 10.87
C ARG A 36 -13.15 -4.66 10.97
N SER A 37 -14.24 -4.37 11.66
CA SER A 37 -15.38 -5.29 11.82
C SER A 37 -16.45 -5.12 10.74
N GLN A 38 -16.39 -4.06 9.94
CA GLN A 38 -17.37 -3.81 8.89
C GLN A 38 -17.17 -4.80 7.73
N ILE A 39 -18.21 -5.57 7.44
CA ILE A 39 -18.23 -6.47 6.29
C ILE A 39 -18.47 -5.62 5.05
N ILE A 40 -17.41 -5.41 4.26
CA ILE A 40 -17.48 -4.65 3.00
C ILE A 40 -18.22 -5.51 1.98
N LEU A 41 -19.52 -5.27 1.83
CA LEU A 41 -20.39 -5.98 0.87
C LEU A 41 -20.33 -5.38 -0.54
N GLU A 42 -19.82 -4.15 -0.66
CA GLU A 42 -19.65 -3.47 -1.94
C GLU A 42 -18.33 -3.89 -2.57
N GLY A 43 -18.41 -4.70 -3.63
CA GLY A 43 -17.27 -4.94 -4.50
C GLY A 43 -16.92 -3.66 -5.25
N ARG A 44 -15.68 -3.51 -5.70
CA ARG A 44 -15.31 -2.45 -6.65
C ARG A 44 -15.07 -3.08 -8.01
N SER A 45 -15.52 -2.40 -9.07
CA SER A 45 -15.23 -2.81 -10.43
C SER A 45 -13.71 -2.89 -10.65
N PRO A 46 -13.15 -4.00 -11.16
CA PRO A 46 -11.74 -4.13 -11.49
C PRO A 46 -11.25 -3.13 -12.55
N ILE A 47 -12.18 -2.52 -13.29
CA ILE A 47 -11.91 -1.63 -14.42
C ILE A 47 -11.95 -0.16 -13.98
N ASP A 48 -13.00 0.22 -13.24
CA ASP A 48 -13.29 1.64 -12.93
C ASP A 48 -13.20 2.00 -11.44
N GLY A 49 -13.07 1.02 -10.53
CA GLY A 49 -13.07 1.26 -9.08
C GLY A 49 -14.42 1.75 -8.49
N LYS A 50 -15.47 1.82 -9.30
CA LYS A 50 -16.83 2.19 -8.87
C LYS A 50 -17.44 1.08 -7.99
N PRO A 51 -18.32 1.43 -7.03
CA PRO A 51 -19.05 0.45 -6.22
C PRO A 51 -19.93 -0.42 -7.14
N LEU A 52 -19.82 -1.73 -6.96
CA LEU A 52 -20.44 -2.77 -7.76
C LEU A 52 -21.08 -3.81 -6.83
N SER A 53 -22.31 -4.21 -7.12
CA SER A 53 -22.99 -5.28 -6.38
C SER A 53 -22.30 -6.62 -6.62
N ALA A 54 -22.33 -7.52 -5.63
CA ALA A 54 -21.71 -8.85 -5.73
C ALA A 54 -22.20 -9.67 -6.94
N LYS A 55 -23.47 -9.53 -7.33
CA LYS A 55 -24.03 -10.19 -8.52
C LYS A 55 -23.41 -9.65 -9.81
N ASP A 56 -23.32 -8.33 -9.92
CA ASP A 56 -22.81 -7.66 -11.10
C ASP A 56 -21.29 -7.89 -11.24
N TYR A 57 -20.58 -8.01 -10.10
CA TYR A 57 -19.17 -8.42 -10.06
C TYR A 57 -18.97 -9.84 -10.60
N ALA A 58 -19.78 -10.81 -10.15
CA ALA A 58 -19.69 -12.19 -10.61
C ALA A 58 -19.94 -12.32 -12.12
N GLN A 59 -20.89 -11.54 -12.64
CA GLN A 59 -21.17 -11.50 -14.08
C GLN A 59 -20.00 -10.86 -14.86
N LEU A 60 -19.47 -9.73 -14.40
CA LEU A 60 -18.32 -9.07 -15.02
C LEU A 60 -17.08 -9.98 -15.01
N GLU A 61 -16.83 -10.70 -13.92
CA GLU A 61 -15.73 -11.64 -13.83
C GLU A 61 -15.89 -12.79 -14.83
N GLN A 62 -17.12 -13.29 -15.02
CA GLN A 62 -17.41 -14.30 -16.02
C GLN A 62 -17.17 -13.79 -17.44
N GLU A 63 -17.63 -12.58 -17.77
CA GLU A 63 -17.39 -11.93 -19.06
C GLU A 63 -15.89 -11.71 -19.34
N LEU A 64 -15.10 -11.31 -18.32
CA LEU A 64 -13.65 -11.14 -18.42
C LEU A 64 -12.92 -12.47 -18.64
N ARG A 65 -13.39 -13.56 -18.02
CA ARG A 65 -12.84 -14.91 -18.22
C ARG A 65 -13.20 -15.51 -19.58
N GLU A 66 -14.38 -15.20 -20.09
CA GLU A 66 -14.86 -15.62 -21.41
C GLU A 66 -14.24 -14.80 -22.56
N GLY A 67 -13.48 -13.74 -22.23
CA GLY A 67 -12.70 -12.95 -23.17
C GLY A 67 -11.89 -13.85 -24.13
N LYS A 68 -12.27 -13.81 -25.41
CA LYS A 68 -11.80 -14.71 -26.48
C LYS A 68 -10.29 -14.64 -26.74
N TYR A 69 -9.62 -13.60 -26.25
CA TYR A 69 -8.21 -13.35 -26.49
C TYR A 69 -7.48 -13.19 -25.16
N PRO A 70 -6.33 -13.87 -24.97
CA PRO A 70 -5.46 -13.56 -23.85
C PRO A 70 -5.04 -12.09 -23.96
N PRO A 71 -4.85 -11.38 -22.83
CA PRO A 71 -4.41 -10.00 -22.86
C PRO A 71 -3.12 -9.89 -23.68
N GLU A 72 -3.15 -9.07 -24.73
CA GLU A 72 -1.97 -8.82 -25.56
C GLU A 72 -0.95 -8.03 -24.75
N VAL A 73 -0.05 -8.76 -24.11
CA VAL A 73 1.10 -8.17 -23.42
C VAL A 73 2.07 -7.66 -24.49
N SER A 74 2.53 -6.41 -24.37
CA SER A 74 3.52 -5.85 -25.28
C SER A 74 4.81 -6.68 -25.27
N ASP A 75 5.50 -6.72 -26.40
CA ASP A 75 6.75 -7.51 -26.50
C ASP A 75 7.84 -6.99 -25.57
N GLU A 76 7.82 -5.69 -25.25
CA GLU A 76 8.68 -5.07 -24.24
C GLU A 76 8.46 -5.68 -22.84
N ILE A 77 7.20 -5.84 -22.41
CA ILE A 77 6.89 -6.42 -21.10
C ILE A 77 7.29 -7.90 -21.06
N LYS A 78 7.07 -8.65 -22.15
CA LYS A 78 7.54 -10.05 -22.26
C LYS A 78 9.06 -10.14 -22.11
N HIS A 79 9.80 -9.20 -22.72
CA HIS A 79 11.25 -9.15 -22.63
C HIS A 79 11.72 -8.83 -21.20
N ILE A 80 11.11 -7.86 -20.53
CA ILE A 80 11.39 -7.54 -19.13
C ILE A 80 11.16 -8.78 -18.24
N PHE A 81 10.03 -9.47 -18.43
CA PHE A 81 9.71 -10.66 -17.65
C PHE A 81 10.74 -11.79 -17.87
N PHE A 82 11.22 -11.96 -19.10
CA PHE A 82 12.30 -12.88 -19.41
C PHE A 82 13.61 -12.53 -18.66
N LEU A 83 14.01 -11.26 -18.66
CA LEU A 83 15.20 -10.81 -17.94
C LEU A 83 15.08 -11.01 -16.43
N LEU A 84 13.90 -10.74 -15.85
CA LEU A 84 13.63 -10.98 -14.44
C LEU A 84 13.71 -12.46 -14.06
N ASN A 85 13.16 -13.35 -14.90
CA ASN A 85 13.26 -14.78 -14.69
C ASN A 85 14.70 -15.28 -14.79
N LEU A 86 15.48 -14.76 -15.75
CA LEU A 86 16.90 -15.07 -15.87
C LEU A 86 17.67 -14.61 -14.63
N PHE A 87 17.40 -13.40 -14.13
CA PHE A 87 18.03 -12.89 -12.91
C PHE A 87 17.68 -13.74 -11.68
N ASN A 88 16.41 -14.11 -11.54
CA ASN A 88 15.98 -15.01 -10.47
C ASN A 88 16.64 -16.39 -10.58
N PHE A 89 16.75 -16.95 -11.78
CA PHE A 89 17.44 -18.21 -12.01
C PHE A 89 18.90 -18.13 -11.56
N ILE A 90 19.62 -17.07 -11.97
CA ILE A 90 21.01 -16.84 -11.57
C ILE A 90 21.09 -16.79 -10.04
N ARG A 91 20.21 -16.03 -9.36
CA ARG A 91 20.17 -15.94 -7.89
C ARG A 91 19.96 -17.28 -7.20
N ILE A 92 19.22 -18.20 -7.82
CA ILE A 92 18.99 -19.55 -7.27
C ILE A 92 20.23 -20.43 -7.44
N VAL A 93 20.93 -20.36 -8.58
CA VAL A 93 22.07 -21.24 -8.88
C VAL A 93 23.41 -20.71 -8.37
N THR A 94 23.56 -19.41 -8.18
CA THR A 94 24.77 -18.80 -7.60
C THR A 94 24.58 -18.58 -6.11
N PRO A 95 25.51 -19.04 -5.24
CA PRO A 95 25.46 -18.81 -3.79
C PRO A 95 25.99 -17.40 -3.43
N LEU A 96 25.44 -16.37 -4.06
CA LEU A 96 25.74 -14.96 -3.79
C LEU A 96 24.71 -14.36 -2.81
#